data_AF-A0A961CIH7-F1
#
_entry.id   AF-A0A961CIH7-F1
#
_cell.length_a   1.000
_cell.length_b   1.000
_cell.length_c   1.000
_cell.angle_alpha   90.00
_cell.angle_beta   90.00
_cell.angle_gamma   90.00
#
_symmetry.space_group_name_H-M   'P 1'
#
loop_
_entity.id
_entity.type
_entity.pdbx_description
1 polymer ?
#
loop_
_entity_poly.entity_id
_entity_poly.type
_entity_poly.pdbx_seq_one_letter_code
_entity_poly.pdbx_strand_id
1 'polypeptide(L)'
;MEIVTELDAVPGSEFIDVEVAADVAVAGGFRSVRLPVPFTRYLEPDGTVDPAFLAAVEDELAVLTDHGLTVVVSCSCTIESIDAFHALWAQLAPALADQPPSVYFELANEPVWHGTDSPVIPDFGADNILHAADWNQAVATVLPTVRASNPERIVVVTGPDLSFPQAVPELVLPDDDRHLIVTFHQYQPLQFTHQGAGWLPGSDAWLGTTWSGTAAEIDTLAGTMEAAVCWA
;
A
#
# COMPACT_ATOMS: atom_id res chain seq x y z
N MET A 1 -5.30 -5.94 9.77
CA MET A 1 -5.72 -6.93 8.76
C MET A 1 -5.78 -6.22 7.42
N GLU A 2 -5.30 -6.80 6.33
CA GLU A 2 -5.60 -6.26 5.00
C GLU A 2 -6.93 -6.85 4.50
N ILE A 3 -7.75 -6.03 3.85
CA ILE A 3 -9.03 -6.46 3.27
C ILE A 3 -9.07 -6.10 1.79
N VAL A 4 -9.68 -6.96 0.98
CA VAL A 4 -9.95 -6.71 -0.44
C VAL A 4 -11.46 -6.64 -0.60
N THR A 5 -11.96 -5.44 -0.89
CA THR A 5 -13.39 -5.15 -1.07
C THR A 5 -13.75 -5.14 -2.56
N GLU A 6 -15.02 -4.87 -2.87
CA GLU A 6 -15.48 -4.76 -4.25
C GLU A 6 -14.72 -3.66 -5.03
N LEU A 7 -14.26 -2.61 -4.35
CA LEU A 7 -13.54 -1.49 -4.96
C LEU A 7 -12.17 -1.89 -5.55
N ASP A 8 -11.55 -2.96 -5.05
CA ASP A 8 -10.26 -3.46 -5.55
C ASP A 8 -10.41 -4.69 -6.48
N ALA A 9 -11.60 -5.30 -6.48
CA ALA A 9 -11.89 -6.53 -7.19
C ALA A 9 -11.75 -6.36 -8.72
N VAL A 10 -10.87 -7.16 -9.32
CA VAL A 10 -10.80 -7.33 -10.77
C VAL A 10 -12.00 -8.18 -11.23
N PRO A 11 -12.60 -7.95 -12.41
CA PRO A 11 -13.73 -8.76 -12.88
C PRO A 11 -13.48 -10.27 -12.78
N GLY A 12 -14.33 -10.96 -12.02
CA GLY A 12 -14.22 -12.41 -11.78
C GLY A 12 -13.41 -12.82 -10.55
N SER A 13 -12.88 -11.88 -9.78
CA SER A 13 -12.28 -12.14 -8.46
C SER A 13 -13.33 -12.22 -7.35
N GLU A 14 -13.01 -12.97 -6.30
CA GLU A 14 -13.80 -12.97 -5.06
C GLU A 14 -13.47 -11.70 -4.26
N PHE A 15 -14.50 -11.07 -3.70
CA PHE A 15 -14.36 -9.94 -2.78
C PHE A 15 -15.23 -10.18 -1.55
N ILE A 16 -14.91 -9.47 -0.47
CA ILE A 16 -15.71 -9.47 0.75
C ILE A 16 -16.43 -8.13 0.86
N ASP A 17 -17.72 -8.19 1.18
CA ASP A 17 -18.51 -7.03 1.57
C ASP A 17 -17.89 -6.32 2.77
N VAL A 18 -17.79 -5.00 2.74
CA VAL A 18 -17.04 -4.22 3.75
C VAL A 18 -17.58 -4.40 5.17
N GLU A 19 -18.90 -4.60 5.35
CA GLU A 19 -19.50 -4.87 6.66
C GLU A 19 -19.03 -6.22 7.20
N VAL A 20 -19.03 -7.24 6.33
CA VAL A 20 -18.53 -8.58 6.68
C VAL A 20 -17.03 -8.53 7.03
N ALA A 21 -16.24 -7.76 6.28
CA ALA A 21 -14.82 -7.57 6.57
C ALA A 21 -14.61 -6.89 7.94
N ALA A 22 -15.40 -5.86 8.25
CA ALA A 22 -15.34 -5.15 9.52
C ALA A 22 -15.69 -6.07 10.71
N ASP A 23 -16.78 -6.83 10.60
CA ASP A 23 -17.20 -7.81 11.61
C ASP A 23 -16.12 -8.86 11.86
N VAL A 24 -15.53 -9.43 10.79
CA VAL A 24 -14.44 -10.40 10.90
C VAL A 24 -13.21 -9.79 11.56
N ALA A 25 -12.85 -8.56 11.20
CA ALA A 25 -11.71 -7.86 11.80
C ALA A 25 -11.92 -7.67 13.31
N VAL A 26 -13.09 -7.18 13.72
CA VAL A 26 -13.43 -6.96 15.14
C VAL A 26 -13.50 -8.28 15.90
N ALA A 27 -14.16 -9.30 15.36
CA ALA A 27 -14.26 -10.62 15.98
C ALA A 27 -12.89 -11.31 16.11
N GLY A 28 -11.99 -11.08 15.15
CA GLY A 28 -10.60 -11.52 15.20
C GLY A 28 -9.72 -10.74 16.18
N GLY A 29 -10.23 -9.67 16.80
CA GLY A 29 -9.50 -8.82 17.73
C GLY A 29 -8.54 -7.83 17.06
N PHE A 30 -8.67 -7.62 15.75
CA PHE A 30 -7.91 -6.59 15.05
C PHE A 30 -8.40 -5.20 15.46
N ARG A 31 -7.47 -4.24 15.49
CA ARG A 31 -7.75 -2.82 15.78
C ARG A 31 -7.60 -1.93 14.55
N SER A 32 -7.02 -2.47 13.49
CA SER A 32 -6.79 -1.76 12.26
C SER A 32 -7.01 -2.63 11.05
N VAL A 33 -7.46 -1.97 10.00
CA VAL A 33 -7.60 -2.51 8.66
C VAL A 33 -6.75 -1.69 7.69
N ARG A 34 -6.10 -2.36 6.75
CA ARG A 34 -5.51 -1.74 5.56
C ARG A 34 -6.47 -1.98 4.40
N LEU A 35 -6.85 -0.91 3.72
CA LEU A 35 -7.78 -0.90 2.61
C LEU A 35 -7.00 -0.45 1.35
N PRO A 36 -6.53 -1.37 0.51
CA PRO A 36 -5.97 -1.04 -0.80
C PRO A 36 -7.09 -0.48 -1.70
N VAL A 37 -6.85 0.68 -2.31
CA VAL A 37 -7.80 1.37 -3.19
C VAL A 37 -7.11 1.70 -4.51
N PRO A 38 -7.58 1.18 -5.65
CA PRO A 38 -6.93 1.36 -6.94
C PRO A 38 -7.37 2.65 -7.64
N PHE A 39 -7.14 3.81 -7.01
CA PHE A 39 -7.61 5.12 -7.51
C PHE A 39 -7.27 5.40 -8.98
N THR A 40 -6.11 4.93 -9.46
CA THR A 40 -5.68 5.14 -10.86
C THR A 40 -6.54 4.40 -11.88
N ARG A 41 -7.29 3.36 -11.50
CA ARG A 41 -8.25 2.67 -12.39
C ARG A 41 -9.53 3.47 -12.62
N TYR A 42 -9.82 4.43 -11.74
CA TYR A 42 -11.04 5.24 -11.73
C TYR A 42 -10.73 6.71 -12.07
N LEU A 43 -9.71 6.95 -12.88
CA LEU A 43 -9.44 8.25 -13.46
C LEU A 43 -10.27 8.45 -14.72
N GLU A 44 -10.94 9.59 -14.80
CA GLU A 44 -11.54 10.10 -16.02
C GLU A 44 -10.45 10.46 -17.06
N PRO A 45 -10.80 10.60 -18.35
CA PRO A 45 -9.83 10.95 -19.40
C PRO A 45 -9.05 12.25 -19.17
N ASP A 46 -9.56 13.16 -18.34
CA ASP A 46 -8.88 14.40 -17.96
C ASP A 46 -7.99 14.27 -16.71
N GLY A 47 -7.90 13.07 -16.14
CA GLY A 47 -7.12 12.75 -14.94
C GLY A 47 -7.84 13.07 -13.62
N THR A 48 -9.13 13.40 -13.65
CA THR A 48 -9.92 13.54 -12.42
C THR A 48 -10.32 12.19 -11.86
N VAL A 49 -10.32 12.04 -10.53
CA VAL A 49 -10.83 10.81 -9.89
C VAL A 49 -12.36 10.82 -9.99
N ASP A 50 -12.96 9.72 -10.42
CA ASP A 50 -14.41 9.54 -10.52
C ASP A 50 -15.07 9.89 -9.16
N PRO A 51 -15.93 10.92 -9.10
CA PRO A 51 -16.59 11.33 -7.87
C PRO A 51 -17.49 10.24 -7.26
N ALA A 52 -18.10 9.39 -8.08
CA ALA A 52 -18.94 8.30 -7.59
C ALA A 52 -18.10 7.21 -6.92
N PHE A 53 -16.94 6.90 -7.50
CA PHE A 53 -15.97 5.99 -6.88
C PHE A 53 -15.44 6.55 -5.57
N LEU A 54 -15.09 7.83 -5.53
CA LEU A 54 -14.60 8.47 -4.31
C LEU A 54 -15.65 8.44 -3.18
N ALA A 55 -16.93 8.68 -3.51
CA ALA A 55 -18.02 8.54 -2.54
C ALA A 55 -18.14 7.10 -2.01
N ALA A 56 -17.96 6.08 -2.87
CA ALA A 56 -17.96 4.69 -2.44
C ALA A 56 -16.79 4.36 -1.50
N VAL A 57 -15.61 4.94 -1.74
CA VAL A 57 -14.47 4.84 -0.80
C VAL A 57 -14.83 5.47 0.55
N GLU A 58 -15.47 6.63 0.56
CA GLU A 58 -15.91 7.29 1.81
C GLU A 58 -16.93 6.45 2.58
N ASP A 59 -17.87 5.80 1.88
CA ASP A 59 -18.83 4.88 2.48
C ASP A 59 -18.13 3.67 3.13
N GLU A 60 -17.15 3.05 2.47
CA GLU A 60 -16.36 1.95 3.06
C GLU A 60 -15.54 2.41 4.27
N LEU A 61 -14.93 3.60 4.21
CA LEU A 61 -14.22 4.19 5.35
C LEU A 61 -15.15 4.45 6.53
N ALA A 62 -16.37 4.93 6.28
CA ALA A 62 -17.38 5.14 7.32
C ALA A 62 -17.75 3.83 8.00
N VAL A 63 -18.04 2.77 7.23
CA VAL A 63 -18.33 1.43 7.79
C VAL A 63 -17.20 0.96 8.70
N LEU A 64 -15.96 0.96 8.21
CA LEU A 64 -14.81 0.46 8.97
C LEU A 64 -14.56 1.29 10.24
N THR A 65 -14.68 2.61 10.16
CA THR A 65 -14.44 3.50 11.31
C THR A 65 -15.57 3.49 12.33
N ASP A 66 -16.82 3.29 11.91
CA ASP A 66 -17.97 3.08 12.82
C ASP A 66 -17.84 1.78 13.62
N HIS A 67 -17.12 0.78 13.09
CA HIS A 67 -16.70 -0.42 13.81
C HIS A 67 -15.53 -0.18 14.78
N GLY A 68 -15.06 1.07 14.91
CA GLY A 68 -13.97 1.45 15.80
C GLY A 68 -12.58 1.06 15.30
N LEU A 69 -12.44 0.74 14.01
CA LEU A 69 -11.15 0.37 13.40
C LEU A 69 -10.38 1.62 12.97
N THR A 70 -9.06 1.58 13.15
CA THR A 70 -8.14 2.46 12.42
C THR A 70 -8.02 1.95 10.99
N VAL A 71 -8.18 2.81 10.00
CA VAL A 71 -8.11 2.42 8.59
C VAL A 71 -6.88 3.05 7.94
N VAL A 72 -6.01 2.24 7.34
CA VAL A 72 -4.96 2.71 6.44
C VAL A 72 -5.52 2.62 5.03
N VAL A 73 -5.97 3.75 4.47
CA VAL A 73 -6.35 3.80 3.05
C VAL A 73 -5.08 3.89 2.23
N SER A 74 -4.85 2.86 1.41
CA SER A 74 -3.63 2.69 0.65
C SER A 74 -3.86 2.88 -0.82
N CYS A 75 -3.08 3.76 -1.46
CA CYS A 75 -3.12 3.90 -2.91
C CYS A 75 -2.51 2.64 -3.54
N SER A 76 -3.36 1.71 -3.98
CA SER A 76 -2.97 0.55 -4.78
C SER A 76 -2.80 0.98 -6.24
N CYS A 77 -1.82 1.87 -6.44
CA CYS A 77 -1.71 2.72 -7.61
C CYS A 77 -0.40 2.48 -8.34
N THR A 78 -0.44 2.43 -9.66
CA THR A 78 0.75 2.52 -10.51
C THR A 78 1.11 3.98 -10.73
N ILE A 79 2.40 4.32 -10.67
CA ILE A 79 2.86 5.70 -10.84
C ILE A 79 3.27 5.90 -12.31
N GLU A 80 2.56 6.72 -13.08
CA GLU A 80 2.96 7.06 -14.46
C GLU A 80 4.15 8.03 -14.49
N SER A 81 4.11 9.01 -13.59
CA SER A 81 5.17 9.99 -13.37
C SER A 81 5.00 10.63 -12.00
N ILE A 82 6.05 11.28 -11.50
CA ILE A 82 5.96 12.05 -10.24
C ILE A 82 4.88 13.15 -10.34
N ASP A 83 4.74 13.78 -11.51
CA ASP A 83 3.70 14.80 -11.74
C ASP A 83 2.28 14.21 -11.69
N ALA A 84 2.08 13.03 -12.27
CA ALA A 84 0.79 12.33 -12.21
C ALA A 84 0.46 11.88 -10.78
N PHE A 85 1.46 11.38 -10.04
CA PHE A 85 1.29 10.99 -8.64
C PHE A 85 0.96 12.18 -7.74
N HIS A 86 1.64 13.31 -7.96
CA HIS A 86 1.31 14.57 -7.32
C HIS A 86 -0.10 15.06 -7.68
N ALA A 87 -0.51 14.99 -8.95
CA ALA A 87 -1.85 15.37 -9.38
C ALA A 87 -2.94 14.49 -8.77
N LEU A 88 -2.67 13.18 -8.57
CA LEU A 88 -3.58 12.28 -7.87
C LEU A 88 -3.75 12.69 -6.40
N TRP A 89 -2.65 12.84 -5.65
CA TRP A 89 -2.73 13.22 -4.24
C TRP A 89 -3.24 14.64 -4.00
N ALA A 90 -3.07 15.55 -4.97
CA ALA A 90 -3.70 16.88 -4.95
C ALA A 90 -5.24 16.81 -4.99
N GLN A 91 -5.82 15.70 -5.46
CA GLN A 91 -7.26 15.44 -5.44
C GLN A 91 -7.66 14.64 -4.20
N LEU A 92 -6.95 13.54 -3.91
CA LEU A 92 -7.29 12.63 -2.81
C LEU A 92 -7.20 13.30 -1.43
N ALA A 93 -6.12 14.05 -1.18
CA ALA A 93 -5.89 14.66 0.13
C ALA A 93 -7.02 15.61 0.55
N PRO A 94 -7.42 16.63 -0.26
CA PRO A 94 -8.55 17.47 0.12
C PRO A 94 -9.90 16.75 0.12
N ALA A 95 -10.12 15.79 -0.77
CA ALA A 95 -11.39 15.05 -0.78
C ALA A 95 -11.60 14.23 0.50
N LEU A 96 -10.55 13.56 0.98
CA LEU A 96 -10.61 12.74 2.19
C LEU A 96 -10.24 13.53 3.47
N ALA A 97 -10.21 14.87 3.42
CA ALA A 97 -9.73 15.69 4.54
C ALA A 97 -10.64 15.62 5.77
N ASP A 98 -11.95 15.48 5.57
CA ASP A 98 -12.95 15.45 6.65
C ASP A 98 -13.09 14.06 7.29
N GLN A 99 -12.39 13.04 6.77
CA GLN A 99 -12.34 11.70 7.36
C GLN A 99 -11.76 11.75 8.78
N PRO A 100 -12.23 10.91 9.72
CA PRO A 100 -11.80 10.97 11.12
C PRO A 100 -10.28 10.72 11.25
N PRO A 101 -9.64 11.14 12.36
CA PRO A 101 -8.21 10.92 12.60
C PRO A 101 -7.78 9.45 12.61
N SER A 102 -8.74 8.52 12.73
CA SER A 102 -8.53 7.07 12.60
C SER A 102 -8.28 6.62 11.16
N VAL A 103 -8.43 7.49 10.16
CA VAL A 103 -8.07 7.21 8.76
C VAL A 103 -6.68 7.75 8.45
N TYR A 104 -5.75 6.85 8.13
CA TYR A 104 -4.37 7.14 7.76
C TYR A 104 -4.21 7.02 6.24
N PHE A 105 -3.34 7.83 5.64
CA PHE A 105 -3.09 7.79 4.20
C PHE A 105 -1.78 7.06 3.92
N GLU A 106 -1.80 5.94 3.21
CA GLU A 106 -0.60 5.32 2.66
C GLU A 106 -0.38 5.80 1.22
N LEU A 107 0.75 6.48 0.99
CA LEU A 107 1.01 7.20 -0.26
C LEU A 107 0.95 6.31 -1.51
N ALA A 108 1.60 5.14 -1.44
CA ALA A 108 1.57 4.12 -2.46
C ALA A 108 1.91 2.75 -1.86
N ASN A 109 1.15 1.73 -2.25
CA ASN A 109 1.51 0.32 -2.05
C ASN A 109 2.65 -0.05 -3.00
N GLU A 110 3.73 -0.67 -2.50
CA GLU A 110 4.82 -1.27 -3.29
C GLU A 110 5.18 -0.44 -4.54
N PRO A 111 5.86 0.70 -4.38
CA PRO A 111 5.89 1.73 -5.41
C PRO A 111 6.53 1.21 -6.72
N VAL A 112 5.73 1.25 -7.80
CA VAL A 112 6.10 0.80 -9.16
C VAL A 112 5.65 1.80 -10.24
N TRP A 113 6.39 1.85 -11.35
CA TRP A 113 6.04 2.66 -12.52
C TRP A 113 4.90 2.00 -13.33
N HIS A 114 4.06 2.80 -13.99
CA HIS A 114 3.03 2.34 -14.94
C HIS A 114 3.66 1.97 -16.29
N GLY A 115 3.06 1.02 -17.03
CA GLY A 115 3.53 0.59 -18.36
C GLY A 115 3.91 -0.88 -18.53
N THR A 116 3.59 -1.77 -17.58
CA THR A 116 3.60 -3.21 -17.85
C THR A 116 2.22 -3.67 -18.29
N ASP A 117 2.10 -4.14 -19.54
CA ASP A 117 0.87 -4.68 -20.14
C ASP A 117 0.41 -6.01 -19.51
N SER A 118 0.30 -6.07 -18.19
CA SER A 118 -0.37 -7.16 -17.50
C SER A 118 -1.32 -6.61 -16.44
N PRO A 119 -2.62 -6.94 -16.49
CA PRO A 119 -3.52 -6.81 -15.34
C PRO A 119 -3.14 -7.77 -14.19
N VAL A 120 -2.02 -8.49 -14.32
CA VAL A 120 -1.49 -9.50 -13.41
C VAL A 120 0.03 -9.31 -13.31
N ILE A 121 0.47 -8.37 -12.46
CA ILE A 121 1.83 -8.04 -11.99
C ILE A 121 2.95 -7.90 -13.07
N PRO A 122 3.80 -6.86 -13.00
CA PRO A 122 4.98 -6.75 -13.85
C PRO A 122 5.83 -8.03 -13.83
N ASP A 123 6.46 -8.33 -14.96
CA ASP A 123 7.78 -8.96 -14.89
C ASP A 123 8.58 -8.21 -13.82
N PHE A 124 9.09 -8.88 -12.77
CA PHE A 124 9.94 -8.28 -11.72
C PHE A 124 11.30 -7.82 -12.29
N GLY A 125 11.33 -7.36 -13.53
CA GLY A 125 12.43 -6.63 -14.10
C GLY A 125 12.64 -5.35 -13.31
N ALA A 126 13.91 -5.09 -12.98
CA ALA A 126 14.34 -3.94 -12.19
C ALA A 126 13.80 -2.60 -12.72
N ASP A 127 13.54 -2.50 -14.03
CA ASP A 127 13.17 -1.25 -14.70
C ASP A 127 11.79 -0.68 -14.29
N ASN A 128 10.91 -1.47 -13.66
CA ASN A 128 9.56 -1.02 -13.25
C ASN A 128 9.46 -0.64 -11.78
N ILE A 129 10.53 -0.85 -11.01
CA ILE A 129 10.54 -0.62 -9.57
C ILE A 129 10.94 0.83 -9.30
N LEU A 130 10.21 1.54 -8.42
CA LEU A 130 10.70 2.83 -7.92
C LEU A 130 11.80 2.58 -6.90
N HIS A 131 13.04 2.72 -7.38
CA HIS A 131 14.22 2.71 -6.54
C HIS A 131 14.30 3.98 -5.67
N ALA A 132 15.19 3.96 -4.67
CA ALA A 132 15.25 4.98 -3.63
C ALA A 132 15.29 6.43 -4.14
N ALA A 133 16.05 6.74 -5.19
CA ALA A 133 16.15 8.10 -5.70
C ALA A 133 14.79 8.65 -6.19
N ASP A 134 14.10 7.86 -7.02
CA ASP A 134 12.81 8.25 -7.60
C ASP A 134 11.70 8.24 -6.54
N TRP A 135 11.71 7.24 -5.66
CA TRP A 135 10.72 7.16 -4.58
C TRP A 135 10.86 8.32 -3.59
N ASN A 136 12.07 8.65 -3.16
CA ASN A 136 12.31 9.79 -2.27
C ASN A 136 11.90 11.11 -2.94
N GLN A 137 12.15 11.26 -4.25
CA GLN A 137 11.68 12.44 -5.00
C GLN A 137 10.15 12.49 -5.06
N ALA A 138 9.47 11.36 -5.28
CA ALA A 138 8.02 11.27 -5.29
C ALA A 138 7.42 11.66 -3.92
N VAL A 139 7.93 11.09 -2.82
CA VAL A 139 7.48 11.40 -1.46
C VAL A 139 7.70 12.88 -1.14
N ALA A 140 8.89 13.43 -1.43
CA ALA A 140 9.20 14.84 -1.19
C ALA A 140 8.31 15.80 -1.99
N THR A 141 7.81 15.36 -3.16
CA THR A 141 6.90 16.15 -4.00
C THR A 141 5.46 16.07 -3.49
N VAL A 142 5.01 14.90 -3.05
CA VAL A 142 3.60 14.65 -2.69
C VAL A 142 3.27 15.05 -1.25
N LEU A 143 4.16 14.78 -0.30
CA LEU A 143 3.88 14.99 1.12
C LEU A 143 3.45 16.43 1.45
N PRO A 144 4.09 17.49 0.91
CA PRO A 144 3.63 18.87 1.12
C PRO A 144 2.19 19.12 0.64
N THR A 145 1.80 18.50 -0.47
CA THR A 145 0.45 18.59 -1.04
C THR A 145 -0.58 17.92 -0.14
N VAL A 146 -0.25 16.78 0.46
CA VAL A 146 -1.11 16.16 1.48
C VAL A 146 -1.24 17.06 2.70
N ARG A 147 -0.13 17.63 3.18
CA ARG A 147 -0.11 18.50 4.37
C ARG A 147 -0.89 19.80 4.20
N ALA A 148 -1.09 20.27 2.96
CA ALA A 148 -1.85 21.48 2.70
C ALA A 148 -3.32 21.40 3.15
N SER A 149 -3.96 20.23 3.04
CA SER A 149 -5.32 19.98 3.54
C SER A 149 -5.36 19.09 4.79
N ASN A 150 -4.29 18.34 5.08
CA ASN A 150 -4.22 17.38 6.17
C ASN A 150 -2.95 17.59 7.03
N PRO A 151 -2.89 18.67 7.83
CA PRO A 151 -1.66 19.06 8.54
C PRO A 151 -1.20 18.04 9.59
N GLU A 152 -2.14 17.31 10.20
CA GLU A 152 -1.87 16.35 11.30
C GLU A 152 -2.23 14.91 10.96
N ARG A 153 -2.77 14.63 9.75
CA ARG A 153 -3.15 13.26 9.40
C ARG A 153 -1.92 12.37 9.34
N ILE A 154 -2.00 11.18 9.93
CA ILE A 154 -0.93 10.20 9.80
C ILE A 154 -0.80 9.79 8.34
N VAL A 155 0.41 9.96 7.80
CA VAL A 155 0.79 9.50 6.46
C VAL A 155 1.73 8.32 6.62
N VAL A 156 1.35 7.19 6.05
CA VAL A 156 2.16 5.98 5.96
C VAL A 156 3.00 6.06 4.68
N VAL A 157 4.30 5.87 4.81
CA VAL A 157 5.25 5.89 3.69
C VAL A 157 5.93 4.54 3.62
N THR A 158 5.82 3.89 2.46
CA THR A 158 6.50 2.64 2.15
C THR A 158 8.00 2.86 1.96
N GLY A 159 8.81 1.83 2.18
CA GLY A 159 10.17 1.79 1.64
C GLY A 159 10.17 1.74 0.10
N PRO A 160 11.29 2.11 -0.56
CA PRO A 160 11.49 1.85 -1.99
C PRO A 160 11.56 0.34 -2.27
N ASP A 161 11.77 -0.04 -3.53
CA ASP A 161 12.04 -1.43 -3.92
C ASP A 161 10.95 -2.41 -3.48
N LEU A 162 9.70 -2.16 -3.90
CA LEU A 162 8.52 -2.96 -3.53
C LEU A 162 8.31 -3.02 -2.01
N SER A 163 8.76 -1.98 -1.30
CA SER A 163 8.63 -1.87 0.15
C SER A 163 9.35 -2.97 0.91
N PHE A 164 10.40 -3.57 0.33
CA PHE A 164 11.14 -4.58 1.05
C PHE A 164 11.88 -3.98 2.27
N PRO A 165 12.00 -4.73 3.38
CA PRO A 165 12.60 -4.23 4.62
C PRO A 165 14.03 -3.70 4.45
N GLN A 166 14.84 -4.33 3.59
CA GLN A 166 16.23 -3.95 3.36
C GLN A 166 16.40 -2.61 2.65
N ALA A 167 15.36 -2.09 2.02
CA ALA A 167 15.39 -0.83 1.28
C ALA A 167 14.94 0.36 2.14
N VAL A 168 14.32 0.10 3.30
CA VAL A 168 13.93 1.15 4.29
C VAL A 168 15.09 2.09 4.65
N PRO A 169 16.34 1.61 4.85
CA PRO A 169 17.47 2.49 5.13
C PRO A 169 17.76 3.57 4.07
N GLU A 170 17.26 3.41 2.85
CA GLU A 170 17.43 4.36 1.75
C GLU A 170 16.33 5.42 1.70
N LEU A 171 15.30 5.30 2.53
CA LEU A 171 14.19 6.25 2.62
C LEU A 171 14.64 7.57 3.26
N VAL A 172 14.26 8.68 2.65
CA VAL A 172 14.54 10.04 3.12
C VAL A 172 13.22 10.74 3.39
N LEU A 173 12.98 11.09 4.66
CA LEU A 173 11.77 11.78 5.12
C LEU A 173 12.13 13.12 5.76
N PRO A 174 11.20 14.09 5.79
CA PRO A 174 11.44 15.37 6.46
C PRO A 174 11.59 15.21 7.98
N ASP A 175 12.68 15.73 8.53
CA ASP A 175 13.02 15.66 9.95
C ASP A 175 12.06 16.43 10.87
N ASP A 176 11.17 17.26 10.34
CA ASP A 176 10.24 18.12 11.08
C ASP A 176 8.79 17.63 11.06
N ASP A 177 8.44 16.68 10.19
CA ASP A 177 7.13 16.03 10.22
C ASP A 177 7.09 14.98 11.35
N ARG A 178 6.03 15.00 12.16
CA ARG A 178 5.83 14.09 13.30
C ARG A 178 4.63 13.17 13.11
N HIS A 179 3.97 13.24 11.96
CA HIS A 179 2.77 12.47 11.62
C HIS A 179 3.06 11.47 10.48
N LEU A 180 4.25 10.86 10.52
CA LEU A 180 4.70 9.85 9.57
C LEU A 180 4.84 8.49 10.24
N ILE A 181 4.41 7.44 9.54
CA ILE A 181 4.70 6.04 9.86
C ILE A 181 5.43 5.44 8.67
N VAL A 182 6.51 4.72 8.90
CA VAL A 182 7.17 3.94 7.84
C VAL A 182 6.64 2.52 7.84
N THR A 183 6.36 1.99 6.66
CA THR A 183 5.91 0.60 6.45
C THR A 183 6.81 -0.14 5.48
N PHE A 184 6.86 -1.46 5.63
CA PHE A 184 7.56 -2.39 4.75
C PHE A 184 6.79 -3.72 4.68
N HIS A 185 6.98 -4.48 3.61
CA HIS A 185 6.31 -5.76 3.38
C HIS A 185 7.29 -6.92 3.53
N GLN A 186 7.01 -7.81 4.48
CA GLN A 186 7.82 -8.99 4.71
C GLN A 186 7.20 -10.23 4.08
N TYR A 187 7.75 -10.64 2.94
CA TYR A 187 7.37 -11.87 2.25
C TYR A 187 8.53 -12.86 2.07
N GLN A 188 9.70 -12.64 2.68
CA GLN A 188 10.83 -13.55 2.55
C GLN A 188 10.64 -14.83 3.39
N PRO A 189 11.00 -16.01 2.87
CA PRO A 189 11.44 -16.27 1.50
C PRO A 189 10.26 -16.22 0.50
N LEU A 190 10.41 -15.51 -0.62
CA LEU A 190 9.34 -15.39 -1.63
C LEU A 190 8.88 -16.75 -2.17
N GLN A 191 9.80 -17.71 -2.31
CA GLN A 191 9.47 -19.06 -2.76
C GLN A 191 8.51 -19.78 -1.80
N PHE A 192 8.56 -19.46 -0.50
CA PHE A 192 7.64 -20.03 0.48
C PHE A 192 6.29 -19.31 0.44
N THR A 193 6.30 -17.97 0.45
CA THR A 193 5.08 -17.15 0.59
C THR A 193 4.26 -17.03 -0.69
N HIS A 194 4.90 -17.13 -1.86
CA HIS A 194 4.26 -16.94 -3.16
C HIS A 194 4.25 -18.20 -4.04
N GLN A 195 4.55 -19.39 -3.51
CA GLN A 195 4.44 -20.63 -4.28
C GLN A 195 3.02 -20.82 -4.86
N GLY A 196 2.93 -21.06 -6.16
CA GLY A 196 1.66 -21.20 -6.88
C GLY A 196 0.79 -19.93 -6.95
N ALA A 197 1.32 -18.76 -6.60
CA ALA A 197 0.62 -17.50 -6.81
C ALA A 197 0.37 -17.30 -8.31
N GLY A 198 -0.91 -17.38 -8.72
CA GLY A 198 -1.30 -17.30 -10.13
C GLY A 198 -0.94 -15.98 -10.81
N TRP A 199 -0.61 -14.96 -10.02
CA TRP A 199 -0.16 -13.66 -10.49
C TRP A 199 1.36 -13.51 -10.62
N LEU A 200 2.13 -14.53 -10.24
CA LEU A 200 3.59 -14.50 -10.29
C LEU A 200 4.11 -15.58 -11.24
N PRO A 201 4.60 -15.20 -12.44
CA PRO A 201 5.17 -16.15 -13.39
C PRO A 201 6.27 -17.03 -12.77
N GLY A 202 6.17 -18.35 -12.97
CA GLY A 202 7.14 -19.32 -12.45
C GLY A 202 6.94 -19.74 -11.00
N SER A 203 5.96 -19.17 -10.29
CA SER A 203 5.65 -19.53 -8.89
C SER A 203 5.27 -21.00 -8.69
N ASP A 204 4.72 -21.66 -9.71
CA ASP A 204 4.41 -23.10 -9.69
C ASP A 204 5.66 -23.96 -9.43
N ALA A 205 6.85 -23.49 -9.84
CA ALA A 205 8.11 -24.20 -9.58
C ALA A 205 8.49 -24.21 -8.08
N TRP A 206 7.86 -23.36 -7.27
CA TRP A 206 8.11 -23.27 -5.83
C TRP A 206 7.14 -24.10 -4.99
N LEU A 207 6.14 -24.73 -5.61
CA LEU A 207 5.17 -25.58 -4.93
C LEU A 207 5.86 -26.68 -4.13
N GLY A 208 5.52 -26.77 -2.84
CA GLY A 208 6.13 -27.70 -1.90
C GLY A 208 7.31 -27.11 -1.11
N THR A 209 7.63 -25.83 -1.30
CA THR A 209 8.57 -25.13 -0.43
C THR A 209 8.02 -25.09 1.00
N THR A 210 8.81 -25.53 1.97
CA THR A 210 8.43 -25.55 3.38
C THR A 210 9.22 -24.53 4.17
N TRP A 211 8.60 -23.97 5.21
CA TRP A 211 9.27 -23.19 6.25
C TRP A 211 9.04 -23.89 7.58
N SER A 212 10.11 -24.31 8.25
CA SER A 212 10.00 -25.15 9.46
C SER A 212 10.43 -24.43 10.74
N GLY A 213 10.82 -23.16 10.63
CA GLY A 213 11.28 -22.36 11.76
C GLY A 213 12.60 -22.87 12.32
N THR A 214 13.49 -23.37 11.47
CA THR A 214 14.87 -23.66 11.87
C THR A 214 15.56 -22.37 12.34
N ALA A 215 16.60 -22.51 13.16
CA ALA A 215 17.38 -21.35 13.61
C ALA A 215 17.88 -20.50 12.43
N ALA A 216 18.36 -21.13 11.35
CA ALA A 216 18.83 -20.41 10.17
C ALA A 216 17.72 -19.63 9.42
N GLU A 217 16.52 -20.21 9.32
CA GLU A 217 15.35 -19.52 8.73
C GLU A 217 14.91 -18.33 9.60
N ILE A 218 14.90 -18.51 10.92
CA ILE A 218 14.58 -17.45 11.89
C ILE A 218 15.63 -16.33 11.83
N ASP A 219 16.92 -16.68 11.81
CA ASP A 219 18.01 -15.71 11.72
C ASP A 219 17.96 -14.91 10.41
N THR A 220 17.60 -15.58 9.30
CA THR A 220 17.42 -14.91 8.00
C THR A 220 16.25 -13.92 8.07
N LEU A 221 15.10 -14.35 8.60
CA LEU A 221 13.94 -13.48 8.76
C LEU A 221 14.25 -12.28 9.67
N ALA A 222 14.90 -12.53 10.81
CA ALA A 222 15.30 -11.47 11.74
C ALA A 222 16.25 -10.48 11.06
N GLY A 223 17.29 -10.96 10.38
CA GLY A 223 18.25 -10.10 9.68
C GLY A 223 17.62 -9.23 8.59
N THR A 224 16.59 -9.72 7.89
CA THR A 224 15.86 -8.86 6.92
C THR A 224 15.11 -7.72 7.62
N MET A 225 14.55 -7.94 8.80
CA MET A 225 13.84 -6.90 9.55
C MET A 225 14.79 -5.94 10.28
N GLU A 226 15.98 -6.40 10.67
CA GLU A 226 16.96 -5.57 11.39
C GLU A 226 17.31 -4.29 10.64
N ALA A 227 17.40 -4.34 9.30
CA ALA A 227 17.67 -3.16 8.48
C ALA A 227 16.62 -2.05 8.69
N ALA A 228 15.33 -2.41 8.68
CA ALA A 228 14.24 -1.47 8.92
C ALA A 228 14.22 -0.98 10.37
N VAL A 229 14.51 -1.85 11.34
CA VAL A 229 14.53 -1.50 12.76
C VAL A 229 15.67 -0.56 13.11
N CYS A 230 16.86 -0.74 12.53
CA CYS A 230 18.04 0.10 12.84
C CYS A 230 17.96 1.51 12.23
N TRP A 231 17.08 1.71 11.24
CA TRP A 231 16.88 3.01 10.61
C TRP A 231 16.03 3.96 11.46
N ALA A 232 15.07 3.44 12.23
CA ALA A 232 14.14 4.21 13.07
C ALA A 232 14.75 4.62 14.43
#